data_AF-A0A4R8AZP0-F1
#
_entry.id   AF-A0A4R8AZP0-F1
#
_cell.length_a   1.000
_cell.length_b   1.000
_cell.length_c   1.000
_cell.angle_alpha   90.00
_cell.angle_beta   90.00
_cell.angle_gamma   90.00
#
_symmetry.space_group_name_H-M   'P 1'
#
loop_
_entity.id
_entity.type
_entity.pdbx_description
1 polymer ?
#
loop_
_entity_poly.entity_id
_entity_poly.type
_entity_poly.pdbx_seq_one_letter_code
_entity_poly.pdbx_strand_id
1 'polypeptide(L)'
;MEKLNVQRLKETLKYLESKQRELKKRHESDTRSIESMIKYLKKDMLDQFKLSDHHVSIKQEIKDTETFIESVKTIIETNSEV
;
A
#
# COMPACT_ATOMS: atom_id res chain seq x y z
N MET A 1 18.95 -5.44 -11.79
CA MET A 1 17.84 -5.35 -10.82
C MET A 1 16.54 -5.33 -11.61
N GLU A 2 15.52 -6.09 -11.21
CA GLU A 2 14.18 -5.97 -11.80
C GLU A 2 13.70 -4.53 -11.63
N LYS A 3 13.32 -3.88 -12.73
CA LYS A 3 12.79 -2.52 -12.70
C LYS A 3 11.42 -2.60 -12.02
N LEU A 4 11.20 -1.81 -10.96
CA LEU A 4 9.93 -1.72 -10.25
C LEU A 4 8.78 -1.53 -11.27
N ASN A 5 7.76 -2.40 -11.25
CA ASN A 5 6.60 -2.21 -12.11
C ASN A 5 5.68 -1.13 -11.52
N VAL A 6 6.06 0.12 -11.76
CA VAL A 6 5.39 1.32 -11.23
C VAL A 6 3.91 1.38 -11.63
N GLN A 7 3.56 0.95 -12.84
CA GLN A 7 2.17 0.95 -13.29
C GLN A 7 1.31 0.00 -12.46
N ARG A 8 1.77 -1.24 -12.26
CA ARG A 8 1.06 -2.22 -11.44
C ARG A 8 1.02 -1.77 -9.97
N LEU A 9 2.08 -1.15 -9.45
CA LEU A 9 2.10 -0.59 -8.10
C LEU A 9 1.06 0.53 -7.93
N LYS A 10 0.91 1.43 -8.91
CA LYS A 10 -0.12 2.48 -8.92
C LYS A 10 -1.54 1.89 -8.89
N GLU A 11 -1.80 0.82 -9.63
CA GLU A 11 -3.10 0.14 -9.63
C GLU A 11 -3.41 -0.50 -8.28
N THR A 12 -2.44 -1.22 -7.70
CA THR A 12 -2.60 -1.83 -6.36
C THR A 12 -2.79 -0.77 -5.28
N LEU A 13 -2.03 0.34 -5.34
CA LEU A 13 -2.17 1.46 -4.42
C LEU A 13 -3.57 2.07 -4.51
N LYS A 14 -4.08 2.33 -5.71
CA LYS A 14 -5.44 2.86 -5.92
C LYS A 14 -6.51 1.96 -5.29
N TYR A 15 -6.32 0.64 -5.36
CA TYR A 15 -7.23 -0.31 -4.73
C TYR A 15 -7.13 -0.29 -3.20
N LEU A 16 -5.91 -0.23 -2.64
CA LEU A 16 -5.69 -0.06 -1.20
C LEU A 16 -6.36 1.21 -0.67
N GLU A 17 -6.18 2.35 -1.33
CA GLU A 17 -6.82 3.62 -0.97
C GLU A 17 -8.34 3.52 -1.02
N SER A 18 -8.90 2.81 -2.01
CA SER A 18 -10.34 2.57 -2.11
C SER A 18 -10.86 1.81 -0.89
N LYS A 19 -10.15 0.75 -0.47
CA LYS A 19 -10.52 -0.04 0.71
C LYS A 19 -10.36 0.73 2.01
N GLN A 20 -9.32 1.55 2.13
CA GLN A 20 -9.14 2.44 3.28
C GLN A 20 -10.28 3.48 3.38
N ARG A 21 -10.70 4.07 2.26
CA ARG A 21 -11.87 4.97 2.23
C ARG A 21 -13.16 4.25 2.59
N GLU A 22 -13.35 3.01 2.12
CA GLU A 22 -14.50 2.18 2.48
C GLU A 22 -14.54 1.90 3.99
N LEU A 23 -13.39 1.55 4.58
CA LEU A 23 -13.25 1.31 6.01
C LEU A 23 -13.62 2.57 6.82
N LYS A 24 -13.09 3.73 6.44
CA LYS A 24 -13.36 5.02 7.13
C LYS A 24 -14.82 5.45 7.10
N LYS A 25 -15.60 5.01 6.10
CA LYS A 25 -17.02 5.36 5.95
C LYS A 25 -17.96 4.46 6.75
N ARG A 26 -17.49 3.30 7.24
CA ARG A 26 -18.32 2.35 8.00
C ARG A 26 -18.25 2.68 9.48
N HIS A 27 -19.37 3.20 10.02
CA HIS A 27 -19.50 3.50 11.45
C HIS A 27 -20.12 2.35 12.28
N GLU A 28 -20.90 1.44 11.68
CA GLU A 28 -21.73 0.46 12.44
C GLU A 28 -21.78 -0.98 11.88
N SER A 29 -21.02 -1.29 10.82
CA SER A 29 -21.04 -2.62 10.18
C SER A 29 -19.73 -3.39 10.40
N ASP A 30 -19.79 -4.73 10.40
CA ASP A 30 -18.59 -5.59 10.47
C ASP A 30 -17.54 -5.22 9.40
N THR A 31 -16.39 -4.70 9.85
CA THR A 31 -15.28 -4.24 9.01
C THR A 31 -14.19 -5.29 8.83
N ARG A 32 -14.27 -6.45 9.51
CA ARG A 32 -13.18 -7.43 9.59
C ARG A 32 -12.67 -7.90 8.22
N SER A 33 -13.58 -8.03 7.26
CA SER A 33 -13.24 -8.41 5.88
C SER A 33 -12.43 -7.34 5.16
N ILE A 34 -12.75 -6.05 5.37
CA ILE A 34 -12.04 -4.92 4.76
C ILE A 34 -10.69 -4.74 5.43
N GLU A 35 -10.62 -4.84 6.75
CA GLU A 35 -9.36 -4.79 7.50
C GLU A 35 -8.41 -5.92 7.09
N SER A 36 -8.95 -7.14 6.92
CA SER A 36 -8.18 -8.29 6.44
C SER A 36 -7.69 -8.07 5.01
N MET A 37 -8.51 -7.49 4.14
CA MET A 37 -8.12 -7.13 2.76
C MET A 37 -7.00 -6.09 2.75
N ILE A 38 -7.13 -5.03 3.55
CA ILE A 38 -6.09 -4.00 3.69
C ILE A 38 -4.77 -4.60 4.20
N LYS A 39 -4.84 -5.49 5.21
CA LYS A 39 -3.67 -6.19 5.73
C LYS A 39 -3.01 -7.07 4.67
N TYR A 40 -3.80 -7.80 3.89
CA TYR A 40 -3.31 -8.62 2.79
C TYR A 40 -2.61 -7.76 1.73
N LEU A 41 -3.28 -6.70 1.25
CA LEU A 41 -2.75 -5.80 0.23
C LEU A 41 -1.40 -5.19 0.65
N LYS A 42 -1.27 -4.71 1.89
CA LYS A 42 0.01 -4.16 2.36
C LYS A 42 1.15 -5.18 2.33
N LYS A 43 0.88 -6.43 2.71
CA LYS A 43 1.88 -7.51 2.65
C LYS A 43 2.23 -7.88 1.21
N ASP A 44 1.22 -8.08 0.38
CA ASP A 44 1.39 -8.41 -1.03
C ASP A 44 2.21 -7.33 -1.76
N MET A 45 1.94 -6.05 -1.45
CA MET A 45 2.70 -4.93 -2.00
C MET A 45 4.17 -4.97 -1.57
N LEU A 46 4.47 -5.30 -0.32
CA LEU A 46 5.86 -5.41 0.14
C LEU A 46 6.62 -6.51 -0.58
N ASP A 47 6.00 -7.67 -0.74
CA ASP A 47 6.64 -8.85 -1.29
C ASP A 47 6.78 -8.73 -2.82
N GLN A 48 5.70 -8.35 -3.53
CA GLN A 48 5.72 -8.30 -5.00
C GLN A 48 6.55 -7.14 -5.56
N PHE A 49 6.57 -6.00 -4.87
CA PHE A 49 7.27 -4.80 -5.33
C PHE A 49 8.57 -4.52 -4.58
N LYS A 50 8.98 -5.43 -3.69
CA LYS A 50 10.21 -5.31 -2.87
C LYS A 50 10.34 -3.92 -2.24
N LEU A 51 9.24 -3.35 -1.73
CA LEU A 51 9.21 -1.94 -1.30
C LEU A 51 10.22 -1.63 -0.20
N SER A 52 10.64 -2.66 0.56
CA SER A 52 11.68 -2.55 1.58
C SER A 52 13.07 -2.22 1.03
N ASP A 53 13.33 -2.52 -0.25
CA ASP A 53 14.56 -2.16 -0.94
C ASP A 53 14.56 -0.68 -1.33
N HIS A 54 13.38 -0.05 -1.34
CA HIS A 54 13.17 1.34 -1.75
C HIS A 54 12.91 2.28 -0.56
N HIS A 55 12.38 1.78 0.56
CA HIS A 55 12.10 2.57 1.76
C HIS A 55 12.28 1.73 3.03
N VAL A 56 13.34 1.99 3.80
CA VAL A 56 13.77 1.14 4.93
C VAL A 56 12.69 1.01 6.01
N SER A 57 11.92 2.07 6.26
CA SER A 57 10.92 2.13 7.33
C SER A 57 9.58 1.48 6.96
N ILE A 58 9.35 1.15 5.69
CA ILE A 58 8.03 0.76 5.20
C ILE A 58 7.48 -0.53 5.83
N LYS A 59 8.37 -1.42 6.30
CA LYS A 59 7.95 -2.62 7.05
C LYS A 59 7.30 -2.28 8.38
N GLN A 60 7.74 -1.21 9.03
CA GLN A 60 7.20 -0.77 10.32
C GLN A 60 5.85 -0.06 10.14
N GLU A 61 5.69 0.61 9.01
CA GLU A 61 4.49 1.38 8.64
C GLU A 61 3.29 0.50 8.28
N ILE A 62 3.44 -0.82 8.11
CA ILE A 62 2.32 -1.76 7.91
C ILE A 62 1.22 -1.58 8.97
N LYS A 63 1.56 -1.13 10.17
CA LYS A 63 0.59 -0.92 11.26
C LYS A 63 -0.33 0.28 11.01
N ASP A 64 0.13 1.28 10.28
CA ASP A 64 -0.60 2.50 9.96
C ASP A 64 -0.83 2.58 8.44
N THR A 65 -2.07 2.35 8.02
CA THR A 65 -2.39 2.29 6.59
C THR A 65 -2.16 3.62 5.87
N GLU A 66 -2.34 4.76 6.54
CA GLU A 66 -2.17 6.07 5.89
C GLU A 66 -0.69 6.38 5.66
N THR A 67 0.14 6.14 6.69
CA THR A 67 1.60 6.28 6.59
C THR A 67 2.15 5.35 5.51
N PHE A 68 1.69 4.09 5.48
CA PHE A 68 2.08 3.15 4.43
C PHE A 68 1.70 3.64 3.02
N ILE A 69 0.49 4.20 2.85
CA ILE A 69 0.04 4.76 1.56
C ILE A 69 0.96 5.90 1.10
N GLU A 70 1.31 6.82 1.99
CA GLU A 70 2.18 7.95 1.66
C GLU A 70 3.59 7.49 1.28
N SER A 71 4.18 6.54 2.02
CA SER A 71 5.48 5.97 1.66
C SER A 71 5.47 5.27 0.30
N VAL A 72 4.40 4.55 -0.04
CA VAL A 72 4.26 3.96 -1.38
C VAL A 72 4.16 5.03 -2.46
N LYS A 73 3.45 6.15 -2.22
CA LYS A 73 3.40 7.28 -3.17
C LYS A 73 4.79 7.85 -3.39
N THR A 74 5.56 8.08 -2.33
CA THR A 74 6.95 8.55 -2.44
C THR A 74 7.81 7.59 -3.25
N ILE A 75 7.73 6.27 -3.01
CA ILE A 75 8.44 5.27 -3.83
C ILE A 75 8.04 5.38 -5.31
N ILE A 76 6.74 5.49 -5.59
CA ILE A 76 6.24 5.64 -6.97
C ILE A 76 6.80 6.89 -7.63
N GLU A 77 6.78 8.03 -6.93
CA GLU A 77 7.28 9.31 -7.44
C GLU A 77 8.77 9.21 -7.80
N THR A 78 9.60 8.76 -6.85
CA THR A 78 11.05 8.60 -7.06
C THR A 78 11.39 7.63 -8.21
N ASN A 79 10.55 6.63 -8.47
CA ASN A 79 10.76 5.66 -9.56
C ASN A 79 10.01 6.01 -10.85
N SER A 80 9.18 7.06 -10.87
CA SER A 80 8.51 7.56 -12.07
C SER A 80 9.33 8.65 -12.77
N GLU A 81 10.25 9.31 -12.07
CA GLU A 81 11.14 10.36 -12.59
C GLU A 81 12.39 9.83 -13.31
N VAL A 82 12.47 8.51 -13.55
CA VAL A 82 13.64 7.79 -14.14
C VAL A 82 13.32 7.07 -15.45
#